data_AF-A0A521S7C4-F1
#
_entry.id   AF-A0A521S7C4-F1
#
_cell.length_a   1.000
_cell.length_b   1.000
_cell.length_c   1.000
_cell.angle_alpha   90.00
_cell.angle_beta   90.00
_cell.angle_gamma   90.00
#
_symmetry.space_group_name_H-M   'P 1'
#
loop_
_entity.id
_entity.type
_entity.pdbx_description
1 polymer ?
#
loop_
_entity_poly.entity_id
_entity_poly.type
_entity_poly.pdbx_seq_one_letter_code
_entity_poly.pdbx_strand_id
1 'polypeptide(L)' 'MSPFVTEALQVGRGFLPMLGIVCVNMILVGAFQMMICSGRDDDEHHALHGIVKGTLGTLAVAGAFAAFTAALGSR' A
#
# COMPACT_ATOMS: atom_id res chain seq x y z
N MET A 1 -12.72 -22.16 -13.60
CA MET A 1 -11.57 -21.24 -13.49
C MET A 1 -10.35 -21.99 -14.02
N SER A 2 -9.62 -21.47 -15.00
CA SER A 2 -8.45 -22.19 -15.54
C SER A 2 -7.35 -22.32 -14.46
N PRO A 3 -6.52 -23.38 -14.51
CA PRO A 3 -5.41 -23.55 -13.55
C PRO A 3 -4.49 -22.33 -13.52
N PHE A 4 -4.19 -21.76 -14.70
CA PHE A 4 -3.43 -20.52 -14.87
C PHE A 4 -3.97 -19.33 -14.05
N VAL A 5 -5.29 -19.12 -14.03
CA VAL A 5 -5.89 -17.99 -13.28
C VAL A 5 -5.72 -18.18 -11.77
N THR A 6 -5.72 -19.42 -11.30
CA THR A 6 -5.55 -19.73 -9.87
C THR A 6 -4.13 -19.47 -9.42
N GLU A 7 -3.16 -19.92 -10.20
CA GLU A 7 -1.74 -19.70 -9.93
C GLU A 7 -1.42 -18.20 -9.95
N ALA A 8 -1.94 -17.46 -10.93
CA ALA A 8 -1.77 -16.01 -11.00
C ALA A 8 -2.33 -15.29 -9.76
N LEU A 9 -3.50 -15.69 -9.26
CA LEU A 9 -4.09 -15.13 -8.04
C LEU A 9 -3.26 -15.49 -6.78
N GLN A 10 -2.70 -16.69 -6.70
CA GLN A 10 -1.84 -17.09 -5.58
C GLN A 10 -0.53 -16.29 -5.55
N VAL A 11 0.11 -16.12 -6.71
CA VAL A 11 1.32 -15.30 -6.85
C VAL A 11 1.00 -13.84 -6.49
N GLY A 12 -0.07 -13.28 -7.04
CA GLY A 12 -0.50 -11.91 -6.74
C GLY A 12 -0.76 -11.69 -5.24
N ARG A 13 -1.44 -12.63 -4.58
CA ARG A 13 -1.68 -12.58 -3.12
C ARG A 13 -0.39 -12.62 -2.31
N GLY A 14 0.66 -13.29 -2.79
CA GLY A 14 1.98 -13.30 -2.14
C GLY A 14 2.74 -11.98 -2.29
N PHE A 15 2.59 -11.29 -3.43
CA PHE A 15 3.29 -10.03 -3.71
C PHE A 15 2.60 -8.78 -3.14
N LEU A 16 1.26 -8.78 -3.05
CA LEU A 16 0.47 -7.66 -2.52
C LEU A 16 0.92 -7.19 -1.12
N PRO A 17 1.20 -8.07 -0.14
CA PRO A 17 1.72 -7.66 1.17
C PRO A 17 3.06 -6.92 1.11
N MET A 18 3.96 -7.30 0.19
CA MET A 18 5.23 -6.58 0.03
C MET A 18 5.01 -5.14 -0.46
N LEU A 19 4.08 -4.94 -1.39
CA LEU A 19 3.69 -3.60 -1.82
C LEU A 19 3.05 -2.80 -0.68
N GLY A 20 2.26 -3.46 0.17
CA GLY A 20 1.68 -2.84 1.36
C GLY A 20 2.74 -2.31 2.33
N ILE A 21 3.83 -3.07 2.56
CA ILE A 21 4.95 -2.64 3.39
C ILE A 21 5.61 -1.37 2.82
N VAL A 22 5.77 -1.27 1.50
CA VAL A 22 6.33 -0.06 0.86
C VAL A 22 5.42 1.15 1.08
N CYS A 23 4.10 0.98 0.95
CA CYS A 23 3.14 2.06 1.20
C CYS A 23 3.16 2.53 2.66
N VAL A 24 3.23 1.62 3.63
CA VAL A 24 3.35 1.96 5.06
C VAL A 24 4.67 2.68 5.35
N ASN A 25 5.77 2.26 4.72
CA ASN A 25 7.04 2.97 4.86
C ASN A 25 6.98 4.42 4.34
N MET A 26 6.25 4.68 3.24
CA MET A 26 6.03 6.06 2.78
C MET A 26 5.26 6.90 3.80
N ILE A 27 4.28 6.32 4.49
CA ILE A 27 3.55 7.00 5.58
C ILE A 27 4.51 7.34 6.72
N LEU A 28 5.32 6.37 7.17
CA LEU A 28 6.27 6.56 8.26
C LEU A 28 7.32 7.64 7.93
N VAL A 29 7.91 7.57 6.74
CA VAL A 29 8.90 8.58 6.29
C VAL A 29 8.27 9.97 6.23
N GLY A 30 7.07 10.10 5.68
CA GLY A 30 6.36 11.38 5.66
C GLY A 30 6.02 11.89 7.07
N ALA A 31 5.61 11.01 7.99
CA ALA A 31 5.33 11.39 9.38
C ALA A 31 6.60 11.85 10.11
N PHE A 32 7.74 11.18 9.91
CA PHE A 32 9.02 11.62 10.45
C PHE A 32 9.47 12.96 9.86
N GLN A 33 9.28 13.17 8.56
CA GLN A 33 9.58 14.45 7.93
C GLN A 33 8.73 15.59 8.52
N MET A 34 7.42 15.40 8.70
CA MET A 34 6.56 16.38 9.38
C MET A 34 7.07 16.73 10.79
N MET A 35 7.54 15.74 11.55
CA MET A 35 8.04 15.96 12.91
C MET A 35 9.36 16.75 12.96
N ILE A 36 10.21 16.61 11.93
CA ILE A 36 11.53 17.25 11.85
C ILE A 36 11.43 18.64 11.19
N CYS A 37 10.46 18.84 10.29
CA CYS A 37 10.26 20.09 9.57
C CYS A 37 9.54 21.11 10.48
N SER A 38 10.29 21.67 11.43
CA SER A 38 9.83 22.72 12.33
C SER A 38 9.59 24.03 11.55
N GLY A 39 8.40 24.18 10.95
CA GLY A 39 7.90 25.44 10.40
C GLY A 39 8.34 25.81 8.97
N ARG A 40 8.83 24.85 8.16
CA ARG A 40 9.05 25.03 6.72
C ARG A 40 7.86 24.46 5.93
N ASP A 41 7.02 25.38 5.45
CA ASP A 41 5.76 25.07 4.74
C ASP A 41 5.95 24.12 3.54
N ASP A 42 7.04 24.29 2.76
CA ASP A 42 7.31 23.45 1.58
C ASP A 42 7.62 21.99 1.94
N ASP A 43 8.35 21.78 3.04
CA ASP A 43 8.75 20.43 3.48
C ASP A 43 7.58 19.70 4.15
N GLU A 44 6.73 20.42 4.90
CA GLU A 44 5.46 19.88 5.41
C GLU A 44 4.54 19.46 4.27
N HIS A 45 4.42 20.26 3.21
CA HIS A 45 3.56 19.91 2.08
C HIS A 45 4.06 18.66 1.34
N HIS A 46 5.38 18.53 1.16
CA HIS A 46 5.99 17.33 0.56
C HIS A 46 5.77 16.09 1.44
N ALA A 47 5.95 16.23 2.75
CA ALA A 47 5.77 15.16 3.71
C ALA A 47 4.31 14.70 3.79
N LEU A 48 3.36 15.64 3.82
CA LEU A 48 1.92 15.37 3.77
C LEU A 48 1.54 14.62 2.49
N HIS A 49 2.08 15.02 1.35
CA HIS A 49 1.83 14.34 0.08
C HIS A 49 2.36 12.90 0.09
N GLY A 50 3.50 12.65 0.75
CA GLY A 50 4.03 11.31 1.00
C GLY A 50 3.09 10.45 1.85
N ILE A 51 2.56 11.01 2.94
CA ILE A 51 1.60 10.35 3.82
C ILE A 51 0.31 10.01 3.06
N VAL A 52 -0.24 10.95 2.29
CA VAL A 52 -1.47 10.74 1.51
C VAL A 52 -1.29 9.65 0.47
N LYS A 53 -0.18 9.68 -0.29
CA LYS A 53 0.14 8.62 -1.27
C LYS A 53 0.30 7.25 -0.61
N GLY A 54 1.03 7.19 0.50
CA GLY A 54 1.20 5.96 1.27
C GLY A 54 -0.12 5.42 1.80
N THR A 55 -1.02 6.29 2.26
CA THR A 55 -2.34 5.91 2.81
C THR A 55 -3.26 5.39 1.72
N LEU A 56 -3.39 6.11 0.60
CA LEU A 56 -4.18 5.65 -0.56
C LEU A 56 -3.63 4.36 -1.16
N GLY A 57 -2.31 4.23 -1.27
CA GLY A 57 -1.64 3.01 -1.72
C GLY A 57 -1.92 1.82 -0.81
N THR A 58 -1.87 2.03 0.51
CA THR A 58 -2.18 0.98 1.50
C THR A 58 -3.63 0.52 1.37
N LEU A 59 -4.59 1.43 1.23
CA LEU A 59 -6.00 1.11 1.01
C LEU A 59 -6.21 0.32 -0.29
N ALA A 60 -5.59 0.75 -1.38
CA ALA A 60 -5.70 0.06 -2.67
C ALA A 60 -5.12 -1.36 -2.61
N VAL A 61 -3.95 -1.54 -2.00
CA VAL A 61 -3.31 -2.85 -1.81
C VAL A 61 -4.13 -3.74 -0.91
N ALA A 62 -4.66 -3.23 0.21
CA ALA A 62 -5.52 -4.00 1.10
C ALA A 62 -6.81 -4.45 0.40
N GLY A 63 -7.44 -3.56 -0.38
CA GLY A 63 -8.61 -3.88 -1.18
C GLY A 63 -8.33 -4.95 -2.24
N ALA A 64 -7.22 -4.83 -2.96
CA ALA A 64 -6.78 -5.83 -3.94
C ALA A 64 -6.46 -7.17 -3.27
N PHE A 65 -5.79 -7.17 -2.12
CA PHE A 65 -5.52 -8.39 -1.35
C PHE A 65 -6.81 -9.10 -0.89
N ALA A 66 -7.79 -8.33 -0.40
CA ALA A 66 -9.10 -8.86 -0.03
C ALA A 66 -9.84 -9.46 -1.23
N ALA A 67 -9.83 -8.77 -2.38
CA ALA A 67 -10.45 -9.25 -3.61
C ALA A 67 -9.80 -10.55 -4.13
N PHE A 68 -8.46 -10.61 -4.13
CA PHE A 68 -7.71 -11.82 -4.53
C PHE A 68 -7.99 -12.99 -3.58
N THR A 69 -8.09 -12.71 -2.28
CA THR A 69 -8.41 -13.71 -1.26
C THR A 69 -9.84 -14.22 -1.40
N ALA A 70 -10.82 -13.34 -1.62
CA ALA A 70 -12.21 -13.70 -1.86
C ALA A 70 -12.36 -14.51 -3.15
N ALA A 71 -11.68 -14.11 -4.24
CA ALA A 71 -11.70 -14.85 -5.50
C ALA A 71 -11.09 -16.26 -5.39
N LEU A 72 -10.08 -16.45 -4.54
CA LEU A 72 -9.50 -17.75 -4.24
C LEU A 72 -10.37 -18.61 -3.31
N GLY A 73 -11.04 -17.97 -2.34
CA GLY A 73 -11.91 -18.62 -1.35
C GLY A 73 -13.35 -18.89 -1.81
N SER A 74 -13.79 -18.29 -2.92
CA SER A 74 -15.09 -18.50 -3.58
C SER A 74 -15.19 -19.88 -4.30
N ARG A 75 -14.50 -20.89 -3.80
CA ARG A 75 -14.48 -22.26 -4.33
C ARG A 75 -15.27 -23.21 -3.45
#